data_AF-A0A8T6MSB4-F1
#
_entry.id   AF-A0A8T6MSB4-F1
#
_cell.length_a   1.000
_cell.length_b   1.000
_cell.length_c   1.000
_cell.angle_alpha   90.00
_cell.angle_beta   90.00
_cell.angle_gamma   90.00
#
_symmetry.space_group_name_H-M   'P 1'
#
loop_
_entity.id
_entity.type
_entity.pdbx_description
1 polymer ?
#
loop_
_entity_poly.entity_id
_entity_poly.type
_entity_poly.pdbx_seq_one_letter_code
_entity_poly.pdbx_strand_id
1 'polypeptide(L)'
;MGKATGSKTPRICPCGRRARNAGLGPDGLPRYGILCKSCNSHNLRDKKNYCENCGFIPQIPQQIEVDHKDGNKRNNARENLWSLCCNCHRLKTVKNSEWRNQYV
;
A
#
# COMPACT_ATOMS: atom_id res chain seq x y z
N MET A 1 0.20 -11.73 -14.26
CA MET A 1 1.09 -11.33 -13.14
C MET A 1 1.44 -9.86 -13.32
N GLY A 2 1.08 -8.98 -12.37
CA GLY A 2 1.36 -7.54 -12.48
C GLY A 2 2.85 -7.25 -12.34
N LYS A 3 3.42 -6.43 -13.23
CA LYS A 3 4.81 -5.98 -13.18
C LYS A 3 5.00 -5.06 -11.97
N ALA A 4 6.12 -5.16 -11.26
CA ALA A 4 6.35 -4.39 -10.05
C ALA A 4 6.50 -2.89 -10.37
N THR A 5 5.93 -2.04 -9.52
CA THR A 5 6.10 -0.58 -9.57
C THR A 5 6.96 -0.13 -8.39
N GLY A 6 7.82 0.87 -8.58
CA GLY A 6 8.75 1.35 -7.54
C GLY A 6 9.96 2.11 -8.08
N SER A 7 10.93 2.39 -7.19
CA SER A 7 12.19 3.03 -7.59
C SER A 7 13.10 2.03 -8.30
N LYS A 8 13.83 2.48 -9.32
CA LYS A 8 14.91 1.69 -9.95
C LYS A 8 16.13 1.53 -9.04
N THR A 9 16.34 2.47 -8.12
CA THR A 9 17.45 2.45 -7.16
C THR A 9 16.98 2.08 -5.75
N PRO A 10 17.79 1.34 -4.97
CA PRO A 10 17.48 1.04 -3.57
C PRO A 10 17.37 2.32 -2.74
N ARG A 11 16.29 2.44 -1.96
CA ARG A 11 16.07 3.54 -1.03
C ARG A 11 16.42 3.14 0.40
N ILE A 12 16.66 4.13 1.25
CA ILE A 12 16.74 3.94 2.70
C ILE A 12 15.34 4.11 3.29
N CYS A 13 14.88 3.11 4.03
CA CYS A 13 13.65 3.16 4.81
C CYS A 13 13.80 4.20 5.93
N PRO A 14 12.73 4.86 6.39
CA PRO A 14 12.79 5.76 7.54
C PRO A 14 13.40 5.15 8.83
N CYS A 15 13.41 3.82 8.97
CA CYS A 15 14.07 3.12 10.09
C CYS A 15 15.59 2.88 9.89
N GLY A 16 16.21 3.48 8.87
CA GLY A 16 17.64 3.35 8.55
C GLY A 16 18.03 2.11 7.75
N ARG A 17 17.14 1.12 7.60
CA ARG A 17 17.42 -0.10 6.81
C ARG A 17 17.16 0.09 5.32
N ARG A 18 17.79 -0.73 4.46
CA ARG A 18 17.50 -0.74 3.02
C ARG A 18 16.04 -1.13 2.73
N ALA A 19 15.43 -0.45 1.78
CA ALA A 19 14.08 -0.74 1.31
C ALA A 19 14.00 -2.13 0.64
N ARG A 20 12.84 -2.76 0.73
CA ARG A 20 12.62 -4.10 0.16
C ARG A 20 12.68 -4.08 -1.37
N ASN A 21 13.15 -5.17 -1.97
CA ASN A 21 12.91 -5.44 -3.38
C ASN A 21 11.42 -5.79 -3.58
N ALA A 22 10.77 -5.13 -4.53
CA ALA A 22 9.35 -5.27 -4.87
C ALA A 22 9.12 -6.15 -6.11
N GLY A 23 10.19 -6.60 -6.76
CA GLY A 23 10.15 -7.45 -7.96
C GLY A 23 10.75 -6.76 -9.19
N LEU A 24 10.61 -7.39 -10.34
CA LEU A 24 11.07 -6.86 -11.62
C LEU A 24 10.00 -5.96 -12.25
N GLY A 25 10.45 -4.82 -12.78
CA GLY A 25 9.62 -3.90 -13.55
C GLY A 25 9.41 -4.36 -14.99
N PRO A 26 8.65 -3.59 -15.78
CA PRO A 26 8.42 -3.89 -17.19
C PRO A 26 9.67 -3.93 -18.06
N ASP A 27 10.72 -3.21 -17.65
CA ASP A 27 12.04 -3.11 -18.26
C ASP A 27 13.02 -4.20 -17.80
N GLY A 28 12.55 -5.18 -17.02
CA GLY A 28 13.40 -6.24 -16.46
C GLY A 28 14.32 -5.78 -15.33
N LEU A 29 14.26 -4.50 -14.93
CA LEU A 29 15.08 -3.97 -13.85
C LEU A 29 14.38 -4.09 -12.50
N PRO A 30 15.13 -4.31 -11.40
CA PRO A 30 14.55 -4.39 -10.06
C PRO A 30 13.81 -3.11 -9.69
N ARG A 31 12.75 -3.26 -8.91
CA ARG A 31 11.98 -2.17 -8.33
C ARG A 31 12.04 -2.28 -6.82
N TYR A 32 12.29 -1.17 -6.15
CA TYR A 32 12.40 -1.11 -4.70
C TYR A 32 11.22 -0.35 -4.10
N GLY A 33 10.71 -0.85 -2.98
CA GLY A 33 9.65 -0.21 -2.20
C GLY A 33 10.13 1.04 -1.48
N ILE A 34 9.27 1.63 -0.65
CA ILE A 34 9.63 2.76 0.22
C ILE A 34 10.17 2.23 1.55
N LEU A 35 9.53 1.19 2.09
CA LEU A 35 9.86 0.60 3.38
C LEU A 35 10.75 -0.63 3.26
N CYS A 36 11.50 -0.94 4.31
CA CYS A 36 12.17 -2.23 4.47
C CYS A 36 11.14 -3.35 4.68
N LYS A 37 11.56 -4.61 4.58
CA LYS A 37 10.66 -5.78 4.73
C LYS A 37 9.90 -5.74 6.06
N SER A 38 10.61 -5.49 7.18
CA SER A 38 10.03 -5.43 8.52
C SER A 38 8.99 -4.32 8.67
N CYS A 39 9.34 -3.07 8.32
CA CYS A 39 8.40 -1.95 8.41
C CYS A 39 7.18 -2.13 7.49
N ASN A 40 7.36 -2.68 6.28
CA ASN A 40 6.25 -3.00 5.39
C ASN A 40 5.33 -4.08 5.99
N SER A 41 5.89 -5.10 6.64
CA SER A 41 5.09 -6.12 7.33
C SER A 41 4.33 -5.56 8.52
N HIS A 42 4.86 -4.57 9.23
CA HIS A 42 4.15 -3.92 10.35
C HIS A 42 2.88 -3.22 9.87
N ASN A 43 2.94 -2.47 8.77
CA ASN A 43 1.76 -1.83 8.18
C ASN A 43 0.67 -2.83 7.78
N LEU A 44 1.06 -4.05 7.40
CA LEU A 44 0.11 -5.13 7.08
C LEU A 44 -0.49 -5.79 8.32
N ARG A 45 0.18 -5.71 9.48
CA ARG A 45 -0.33 -6.26 10.75
C ARG A 45 -1.41 -5.39 11.37
N ASP A 46 -1.40 -4.09 11.11
CA ASP A 46 -2.46 -3.17 11.56
C ASP A 46 -3.77 -3.31 10.77
N LYS A 47 -3.82 -4.26 9.83
CA LYS A 47 -5.04 -4.60 9.09
C LYS A 47 -6.08 -5.21 10.02
N LYS A 48 -7.22 -4.55 10.14
CA LYS A 48 -8.35 -4.98 10.95
C LYS A 48 -9.18 -6.04 10.22
N ASN A 49 -9.99 -6.77 10.99
CA ASN A 49 -10.95 -7.75 10.50
C ASN A 49 -12.31 -7.13 10.14
N TYR A 50 -12.38 -5.81 9.91
CA TYR A 50 -13.58 -5.11 9.48
C TYR A 50 -13.21 -3.86 8.67
N CYS A 51 -14.17 -3.38 7.87
CA CYS A 51 -14.03 -2.11 7.15
C CYS A 51 -14.30 -0.94 8.09
N GLU A 52 -13.33 -0.04 8.25
CA GLU A 52 -13.44 1.14 9.10
C GLU A 52 -14.36 2.22 8.52
N ASN A 53 -14.71 2.15 7.24
CA ASN A 53 -15.60 3.12 6.59
C ASN A 53 -17.08 2.72 6.61
N CYS A 54 -17.41 1.43 6.44
CA CYS A 54 -18.80 0.97 6.36
C CYS A 54 -19.18 -0.16 7.33
N GLY A 55 -18.24 -0.63 8.16
CA GLY A 55 -18.50 -1.71 9.12
C GLY A 55 -18.56 -3.12 8.53
N PHE A 56 -18.32 -3.29 7.22
CA PHE A 56 -18.33 -4.61 6.58
C PHE A 56 -17.38 -5.60 7.26
N ILE A 57 -17.90 -6.80 7.59
CA ILE A 57 -17.13 -7.92 8.13
C ILE A 57 -16.80 -8.88 6.98
N PRO A 58 -15.52 -9.11 6.67
CA PRO A 58 -15.10 -9.97 5.58
C PRO A 58 -15.35 -11.45 5.88
N GLN A 59 -15.68 -12.22 4.86
CA GLN A 59 -15.67 -13.68 4.92
C GLN A 59 -14.25 -14.23 4.81
N ILE A 60 -13.42 -13.57 4.00
CA ILE A 60 -11.99 -13.89 3.86
C ILE A 60 -11.14 -12.62 4.05
N PRO A 61 -9.97 -12.70 4.72
CA PRO A 61 -9.14 -11.53 4.99
C PRO A 61 -8.79 -10.68 3.75
N GLN A 62 -8.72 -11.29 2.57
CA GLN A 62 -8.43 -10.65 1.29
C GLN A 62 -9.47 -9.62 0.86
N GLN A 63 -10.70 -9.65 1.40
CA GLN A 63 -11.75 -8.66 1.11
C GLN A 63 -11.53 -7.30 1.80
N ILE A 64 -10.58 -7.23 2.72
CA ILE A 64 -10.13 -5.99 3.35
C ILE A 64 -8.75 -5.64 2.77
N GLU A 65 -8.47 -4.36 2.59
CA GLU A 65 -7.18 -3.82 2.15
C GLU A 65 -6.76 -2.70 3.11
N VAL A 66 -5.45 -2.52 3.29
CA VAL A 66 -4.89 -1.37 4.01
C VAL A 66 -4.71 -0.25 3.00
N ASP A 67 -5.29 0.90 3.30
CA ASP A 67 -5.26 2.09 2.46
C ASP A 67 -4.65 3.28 3.23
N HIS A 68 -4.26 4.32 2.50
CA HIS A 68 -3.79 5.60 3.05
C HIS A 68 -4.93 6.62 3.01
N LYS A 69 -5.38 7.13 4.16
CA LYS A 69 -6.49 8.09 4.26
C LYS A 69 -6.27 9.33 3.40
N ASP A 70 -5.06 9.86 3.41
CA ASP A 70 -4.63 11.03 2.64
C ASP A 70 -4.30 10.75 1.16
N GLY A 71 -4.31 9.48 0.73
CA GLY A 71 -3.91 9.06 -0.61
C GLY A 71 -2.40 9.13 -0.88
N ASN A 72 -1.59 9.59 0.08
CA ASN A 72 -0.15 9.68 -0.04
C ASN A 72 0.51 8.38 0.42
N LYS A 73 0.92 7.55 -0.56
CA LYS A 73 1.60 6.26 -0.35
C LYS A 73 2.93 6.35 0.41
N ARG A 74 3.48 7.56 0.59
CA ARG A 74 4.72 7.79 1.37
C ARG A 74 4.42 8.07 2.84
N ASN A 75 3.22 8.53 3.18
CA ASN A 75 2.81 8.79 4.56
C ASN A 75 2.38 7.49 5.25
N ASN A 76 3.34 6.79 5.84
CA ASN A 76 3.12 5.50 6.49
C ASN A 76 2.88 5.61 8.01
N ALA A 77 2.46 6.79 8.49
CA ALA A 77 2.06 6.98 9.87
C ALA A 77 0.83 6.10 10.19
N ARG A 78 0.79 5.48 11.36
CA ARG A 78 -0.22 4.47 11.73
C ARG A 78 -1.63 5.04 11.68
N GLU A 79 -1.78 6.30 12.07
CA GLU A 79 -3.02 7.08 12.05
C GLU A 79 -3.52 7.38 10.62
N ASN A 80 -2.63 7.39 9.63
CA ASN A 80 -2.96 7.59 8.23
C ASN A 80 -3.34 6.28 7.52
N LEU A 81 -3.05 5.13 8.14
CA LEU A 81 -3.47 3.83 7.66
C LEU A 81 -4.86 3.47 8.19
N TRP A 82 -5.64 2.78 7.37
CA TRP A 82 -6.93 2.23 7.75
C TRP A 82 -7.30 1.04 6.88
N SER A 83 -8.21 0.22 7.39
CA SER A 83 -8.69 -1.00 6.77
C SER A 83 -10.01 -0.75 6.04
N LEU A 84 -10.01 -0.87 4.72
CA LEU A 84 -11.19 -0.69 3.87
C LEU A 84 -11.59 -2.00 3.21
N CYS A 85 -12.88 -2.25 3.01
CA CYS A 85 -13.30 -3.31 2.11
C CYS A 85 -13.01 -2.94 0.65
N CYS A 86 -12.90 -3.93 -0.23
CA CYS A 86 -12.63 -3.74 -1.65
C CYS A 86 -13.57 -2.70 -2.32
N ASN A 87 -14.84 -2.67 -1.92
CA ASN A 87 -15.82 -1.71 -2.45
C ASN A 87 -15.54 -0.28 -1.99
N CYS A 88 -15.32 -0.05 -0.69
CA CYS A 88 -15.00 1.28 -0.17
C CYS A 88 -13.66 1.79 -0.68
N HIS A 89 -12.67 0.91 -0.78
CA HIS A 89 -11.37 1.25 -1.35
C HIS A 89 -11.51 1.70 -2.81
N ARG A 90 -12.23 0.93 -3.64
CA ARG A 90 -12.50 1.29 -5.04
C ARG A 90 -13.23 2.63 -5.17
N LEU A 91 -14.26 2.86 -4.35
CA LEU A 91 -15.01 4.11 -4.32
C LEU A 91 -14.11 5.31 -3.97
N LYS A 92 -13.24 5.17 -2.97
CA LYS A 92 -12.26 6.20 -2.61
C LYS A 92 -11.31 6.52 -3.76
N THR A 93 -10.73 5.51 -4.39
CA THR A 93 -9.80 5.69 -5.52
C THR A 93 -10.45 6.49 -6.66
N VAL A 94 -11.72 6.22 -6.96
CA VAL A 94 -12.48 6.96 -7.97
C VAL A 94 -12.76 8.40 -7.51
N LYS A 95 -13.28 8.57 -6.29
CA LYS A 95 -13.63 9.89 -5.73
C LYS A 95 -12.43 10.83 -5.65
N ASN A 96 -11.28 10.31 -5.23
CA ASN A 96 -10.05 11.08 -5.07
C ASN A 96 -9.21 11.14 -6.35
N SER A 97 -9.68 10.54 -7.46
CA SER A 97 -8.92 10.45 -8.72
C SER A 97 -7.50 9.87 -8.57
N GLU A 98 -7.30 8.98 -7.60
CA GLU A 98 -5.99 8.39 -7.27
C GLU A 98 -5.44 7.53 -8.43
N TRP A 99 -6.31 7.10 -9.35
CA TRP A 99 -5.92 6.42 -10.59
C TRP A 99 -5.11 7.31 -11.54
N ARG A 100 -5.25 8.64 -11.48
CA ARG A 100 -4.45 9.58 -12.30
C ARG A 100 -3.02 9.75 -11.79
N ASN A 101 -2.81 9.59 -10.49
CA ASN A 101 -1.48 9.71 -9.86
C ASN A 101 -0.69 8.39 -9.85
N GLN A 102 -1.10 7.38 -10.62
CA GLN A 102 -0.38 6.10 -10.70
C GLN A 102 0.88 6.17 -11.60
N TYR A 103 1.14 7.31 -12.24
CA TYR A 103 2.19 7.50 -13.25
C TYR A 103 3.22 8.60 -12.93
N VAL A 104 3.23 9.16 -11.70
CA VAL A 104 4.24 10.14 -11.27
C VAL A 104 5.17 9.53 -10.23
#